data_AF-A0A433T9P5-F1
#
_entry.id   AF-A0A433T9P5-F1
#
_cell.length_a   1.000
_cell.length_b   1.000
_cell.length_c   1.000
_cell.angle_alpha   90.00
_cell.angle_beta   90.00
_cell.angle_gamma   90.00
#
_symmetry.space_group_name_H-M   'P 1'
#
loop_
_entity.id
_entity.type
_entity.pdbx_description
1 polymer ?
#
loop_
_entity_poly.entity_id
_entity_poly.type
_entity_poly.pdbx_seq_one_letter_code
_entity_poly.pdbx_strand_id
1 'polypeptide(L)'
;DPYVRITIWQFGQVVNQFQTAVKKNTTAPVYDETFDAQVNVKTKALSHTRIVFSVHDRDRLRGDPLLGLVLMGLGATEDSVIEHWDETMVGNGRRVCRWHYIMEKGEAQDG
;
A
#
# COMPACT_ATOMS: atom_id res chain seq x y z
N ASP A 1 -9.02 -6.26 -15.39
CA ASP A 1 -8.75 -7.27 -14.36
C ASP A 1 -7.85 -6.72 -13.25
N PRO A 2 -8.40 -5.92 -12.31
CA PRO A 2 -7.59 -5.28 -11.29
C PRO A 2 -6.99 -6.26 -10.27
N TYR A 3 -5.81 -5.91 -9.77
CA TYR A 3 -5.20 -6.49 -8.58
C TYR A 3 -4.38 -5.43 -7.82
N VAL A 4 -4.09 -5.70 -6.54
CA VAL A 4 -3.26 -4.82 -5.71
C VAL A 4 -1.94 -5.51 -5.42
N ARG A 5 -0.83 -4.80 -5.62
CA ARG A 5 0.51 -5.17 -5.15
C ARG A 5 0.86 -4.32 -3.93
N ILE A 6 1.27 -4.99 -2.86
CA ILE A 6 1.63 -4.38 -1.58
C ILE A 6 3.13 -4.55 -1.40
N THR A 7 3.88 -3.45 -1.34
CA THR A 7 5.33 -3.50 -1.15
C THR A 7 5.70 -2.74 0.11
N ILE A 8 6.35 -3.42 1.05
CA ILE A 8 6.79 -2.83 2.31
C ILE A 8 8.29 -2.61 2.25
N TRP A 9 8.70 -1.38 2.54
CA TRP A 9 10.09 -0.98 2.60
C TRP A 9 10.47 -0.58 4.01
N GLN A 10 11.67 -0.97 4.46
CA GLN A 10 12.31 -0.43 5.66
C GLN A 10 13.75 -0.03 5.31
N PHE A 11 14.16 1.18 5.73
CA PHE A 11 15.51 1.68 5.46
C PHE A 11 15.90 1.62 3.97
N GLY A 12 14.94 1.90 3.08
CA GLY A 12 15.16 1.91 1.63
C GLY A 12 15.28 0.52 0.98
N GLN A 13 15.07 -0.58 1.72
CA GLN A 13 15.06 -1.94 1.19
C GLN A 13 13.65 -2.54 1.23
N VAL A 14 13.28 -3.31 0.21
CA VAL A 14 12.04 -4.10 0.24
C VAL A 14 12.21 -5.25 1.22
N VAL A 15 11.37 -5.28 2.26
CA VAL A 15 11.38 -6.37 3.25
C VAL A 15 10.29 -7.40 2.96
N ASN A 16 9.13 -6.96 2.48
CA ASN A 16 8.01 -7.83 2.13
C ASN A 16 7.34 -7.33 0.84
N GLN A 17 6.84 -8.27 0.04
CA GLN A 17 6.03 -7.98 -1.12
C GLN A 17 4.90 -9.00 -1.25
N PHE A 18 3.69 -8.51 -1.44
CA PHE A 18 2.49 -9.32 -1.61
C PHE A 18 1.71 -8.90 -2.85
N GLN A 19 0.81 -9.76 -3.29
CA GLN A 19 -0.12 -9.48 -4.37
C GLN A 19 -1.44 -10.16 -4.05
N THR A 20 -2.54 -9.46 -4.30
CA THR A 20 -3.87 -10.06 -4.23
C THR A 20 -4.12 -11.01 -5.39
N ALA A 21 -5.23 -11.76 -5.31
CA ALA A 21 -5.83 -12.37 -6.48
C ALA A 21 -6.23 -11.30 -7.50
N VAL A 22 -6.17 -11.67 -8.78
CA VAL A 22 -6.70 -10.86 -9.88
C VAL A 22 -8.21 -11.03 -9.95
N LYS A 23 -8.97 -9.93 -9.91
CA LYS A 23 -10.43 -9.95 -10.03
C LYS A 23 -10.80 -9.66 -11.48
N LYS A 24 -11.54 -10.59 -12.11
CA LYS A 24 -11.85 -10.52 -13.55
C LYS A 24 -13.04 -9.63 -13.82
N ASN A 25 -12.98 -8.87 -14.92
CA ASN A 25 -14.10 -8.13 -15.51
C ASN A 25 -14.87 -7.25 -14.50
N THR A 26 -14.15 -6.49 -13.67
CA THR A 26 -14.75 -5.57 -12.70
C THR A 26 -13.87 -4.33 -12.52
N THR A 27 -14.51 -3.19 -12.28
CA THR A 27 -13.89 -1.92 -11.84
C THR A 27 -14.04 -1.67 -10.35
N ALA A 28 -14.84 -2.49 -9.65
CA ALA A 28 -15.08 -2.43 -8.20
C ALA A 28 -14.73 -3.79 -7.56
N PRO A 29 -13.44 -4.16 -7.53
CA PRO A 29 -13.00 -5.44 -6.97
C PRO A 29 -13.17 -5.47 -5.45
N VAL A 30 -13.65 -6.61 -4.93
CA VAL A 30 -13.61 -6.95 -3.51
C VAL A 30 -12.59 -8.06 -3.32
N TYR A 31 -11.54 -7.80 -2.54
CA TYR A 31 -10.44 -8.75 -2.33
C TYR A 31 -10.66 -9.61 -1.09
N ASP A 32 -10.96 -9.00 0.06
CA ASP A 32 -11.10 -9.66 1.38
C ASP A 32 -9.90 -10.57 1.72
N GLU A 33 -8.70 -10.14 1.34
CA GLU A 33 -7.44 -10.84 1.60
C GLU A 33 -6.68 -10.21 2.76
N THR A 34 -6.04 -11.04 3.59
CA THR A 34 -5.18 -10.61 4.71
C THR A 34 -3.74 -11.03 4.42
N PHE A 35 -2.79 -10.14 4.68
CA PHE A 35 -1.36 -10.40 4.51
C PHE A 35 -0.63 -10.15 5.82
N ASP A 36 0.15 -11.15 6.26
CA ASP A 36 0.99 -11.04 7.44
C ASP A 36 2.43 -10.68 7.03
N ALA A 37 2.91 -9.53 7.51
CA ALA A 37 4.25 -9.04 7.22
C ALA A 37 5.15 -9.10 8.45
N GLN A 38 6.37 -9.62 8.26
CA GLN A 38 7.41 -9.56 9.28
C GLN A 38 8.21 -8.27 9.11
N VAL A 39 7.93 -7.28 9.98
CA VAL A 39 8.60 -5.97 9.94
C VAL A 39 9.29 -5.69 11.27
N ASN A 40 10.34 -4.87 11.25
CA ASN A 40 10.93 -4.35 12.47
C ASN A 40 10.03 -3.24 13.05
N VAL A 41 9.38 -3.52 14.18
CA VAL A 41 8.43 -2.62 14.85
C VAL A 41 9.08 -1.66 15.85
N LYS A 42 10.42 -1.61 15.94
CA LYS A 42 11.09 -0.60 16.77
C LYS A 42 10.83 0.79 16.19
N THR A 43 10.61 1.80 17.03
CA THR A 43 10.26 3.18 16.62
C THR A 43 11.18 3.73 15.52
N LYS A 44 12.50 3.51 15.63
CA LYS A 44 13.48 3.93 14.61
C LYS A 44 13.24 3.28 13.24
N ALA A 45 12.83 2.01 13.22
CA ALA A 45 12.53 1.32 11.96
C ALA A 45 11.19 1.77 11.39
N LEU A 46 10.18 1.96 12.24
CA LEU A 46 8.86 2.47 11.83
C LEU A 46 8.95 3.86 11.16
N SER A 47 9.79 4.77 11.67
CA SER A 47 10.02 6.08 11.05
C SER A 47 10.71 6.01 9.68
N HIS A 48 11.29 4.85 9.32
CA HIS A 48 11.89 4.58 8.01
C HIS A 48 11.09 3.51 7.23
N THR A 49 9.84 3.28 7.62
CA THR A 49 8.95 2.30 6.98
C THR A 49 8.00 3.01 6.03
N ARG A 50 7.89 2.51 4.80
CA ARG A 50 6.81 2.88 3.87
C ARG A 50 6.12 1.65 3.32
N ILE A 51 4.81 1.73 3.16
CA ILE A 51 3.99 0.70 2.53
C ILE A 51 3.38 1.30 1.27
N VAL A 52 3.63 0.66 0.13
CA VAL A 52 3.08 1.08 -1.16
C VAL A 52 2.03 0.08 -1.58
N PHE A 53 0.78 0.53 -1.61
CA PHE A 53 -0.34 -0.19 -2.21
C PHE A 53 -0.48 0.30 -3.66
N SER A 54 -0.20 -0.53 -4.64
CA SER A 54 -0.28 -0.16 -6.05
C SER A 54 -1.33 -0.99 -6.75
N VAL A 55 -2.27 -0.32 -7.42
CA VAL A 55 -3.38 -0.95 -8.14
C VAL A 55 -2.99 -1.08 -9.60
N HIS A 56 -3.04 -2.30 -10.13
CA HIS A 56 -2.66 -2.61 -11.51
C HIS A 56 -3.82 -3.25 -12.23
N ASP A 57 -3.91 -3.03 -13.53
CA ASP A 57 -4.82 -3.79 -14.39
C ASP A 57 -4.07 -4.94 -15.05
N ARG A 58 -4.48 -6.19 -14.82
CA ARG A 58 -3.86 -7.34 -15.47
C ARG A 58 -4.26 -7.36 -16.95
N ASP A 59 -3.29 -7.22 -17.83
CA ASP A 59 -3.44 -7.43 -19.27
C ASP A 59 -2.51 -8.59 -19.70
N ARG A 60 -3.01 -9.48 -20.56
CA ARG A 60 -2.29 -10.71 -20.98
C ARG A 60 -1.26 -10.46 -22.06
N LEU A 61 -1.39 -9.36 -22.79
CA LEU A 61 -0.62 -9.06 -24.00
C LEU A 61 0.26 -7.82 -23.83
N ARG A 62 -0.21 -6.87 -23.04
CA ARG A 62 0.51 -5.64 -22.69
C ARG A 62 0.77 -5.70 -21.19
N GLY A 63 2.00 -5.47 -20.75
CA GLY A 63 2.33 -5.60 -19.32
C GLY A 63 1.36 -4.79 -18.45
N ASP A 64 1.15 -5.23 -17.22
CA ASP A 64 0.10 -4.70 -16.34
C ASP A 64 0.27 -3.18 -16.08
N PRO A 65 -0.58 -2.28 -16.63
CA PRO A 65 -0.48 -0.86 -16.35
C PRO A 65 -0.84 -0.57 -14.88
N LEU A 66 -0.11 0.38 -14.30
CA LEU A 66 -0.42 0.97 -13.00
C LEU A 66 -1.62 1.92 -13.17
N LEU A 67 -2.68 1.69 -12.40
CA LEU A 67 -3.85 2.57 -12.34
C LEU A 67 -3.66 3.69 -11.31
N GLY A 68 -2.92 3.42 -10.24
CA GLY A 68 -2.60 4.38 -9.20
C GLY A 68 -2.07 3.71 -7.95
N LEU A 69 -1.66 4.48 -6.95
CA LEU A 69 -1.10 3.96 -5.72
C LEU A 69 -1.47 4.77 -4.47
N VAL A 70 -1.33 4.16 -3.31
CA VAL A 70 -1.34 4.81 -1.99
C VAL A 70 0.00 4.50 -1.33
N LEU A 71 0.69 5.55 -0.88
CA LEU A 71 1.92 5.44 -0.10
C LEU A 71 1.62 5.81 1.35
N MET A 72 1.84 4.87 2.26
CA MET A 72 1.58 5.02 3.69
C MET A 72 2.89 4.95 4.50
N GLY A 73 2.99 5.73 5.57
CA GLY A 73 4.21 5.84 6.39
C GLY A 73 5.17 6.91 5.85
N LEU A 74 6.47 6.60 5.79
CA LEU A 74 7.50 7.52 5.31
C LEU A 74 7.22 7.98 3.87
N GLY A 75 7.02 9.28 3.69
CA GLY A 75 6.73 9.92 2.39
C GLY A 75 5.24 10.02 2.04
N ALA A 76 4.34 9.72 2.99
CA ALA A 76 2.91 9.95 2.80
C ALA A 76 2.62 11.45 2.80
N THR A 77 1.87 11.92 1.80
CA THR A 77 1.51 13.33 1.60
C THR A 77 0.04 13.62 1.92
N GLU A 78 -0.82 12.61 1.82
CA GLU A 78 -2.27 12.75 2.02
C GLU A 78 -2.64 12.65 3.50
N ASP A 79 -3.32 13.67 4.04
CA ASP A 79 -3.76 13.74 5.45
C ASP A 79 -4.50 12.46 5.88
N SER A 80 -5.40 11.96 5.03
CA SER A 80 -6.17 10.74 5.32
C SER A 80 -5.28 9.53 5.59
N VAL A 81 -4.14 9.43 4.88
CA VAL A 81 -3.17 8.34 4.96
C VAL A 81 -2.26 8.52 6.17
N ILE A 82 -1.82 9.75 6.43
CA ILE A 82 -0.98 10.10 7.59
C ILE A 82 -1.73 9.75 8.87
N GLU A 83 -2.97 10.21 9.02
CA GLU A 83 -3.81 9.90 10.17
C GLU A 83 -4.05 8.40 10.35
N HIS A 84 -4.24 7.64 9.26
CA HIS A 84 -4.43 6.19 9.34
C HIS A 84 -3.15 5.50 9.83
N TRP A 85 -1.98 5.93 9.34
CA TRP A 85 -0.70 5.42 9.83
C TRP A 85 -0.53 5.69 11.33
N ASP A 86 -0.78 6.92 11.77
CA ASP A 86 -0.65 7.32 13.18
C ASP A 86 -1.62 6.55 14.09
N GLU A 87 -2.88 6.41 13.67
CA GLU A 87 -3.88 5.61 14.40
C GLU A 87 -3.44 4.15 14.51
N THR A 88 -2.81 3.59 13.46
CA THR A 88 -2.27 2.23 13.49
C THR A 88 -1.10 2.11 14.48
N MET A 89 -0.21 3.09 14.53
CA MET A 89 0.94 3.08 15.45
C MET A 89 0.52 3.20 16.91
N VAL A 90 -0.50 4.02 17.21
CA VAL A 90 -1.01 4.22 18.58
C VAL A 90 -1.98 3.10 18.99
N GLY A 91 -2.69 2.50 18.03
CA GLY A 91 -3.75 1.52 18.25
C GLY A 91 -3.31 0.18 18.86
N ASN A 92 -2.00 -0.08 18.97
CA ASN A 92 -1.40 -1.25 19.63
C ASN A 92 -2.07 -2.59 19.24
N GLY A 93 -2.21 -2.83 17.94
CA GLY A 93 -2.82 -4.05 17.39
C GLY A 93 -4.31 -3.95 17.09
N ARG A 94 -4.97 -2.81 17.36
CA ARG A 94 -6.31 -2.52 16.84
C ARG A 94 -6.26 -2.41 15.31
N ARG A 95 -7.25 -3.02 14.66
CA ARG A 95 -7.45 -2.88 13.21
C ARG A 95 -8.08 -1.52 12.92
N VAL A 96 -7.49 -0.80 11.97
CA VAL A 96 -8.03 0.45 11.42
C VAL A 96 -8.44 0.18 9.97
N CYS A 97 -9.62 0.65 9.59
CA CYS A 97 -10.15 0.52 8.24
C CYS A 97 -10.46 1.92 7.70
N ARG A 98 -9.93 2.26 6.53
CA ARG A 98 -10.13 3.57 5.92
C ARG A 98 -10.07 3.50 4.40
N TRP A 99 -10.84 4.37 3.75
CA TRP A 99 -10.76 4.60 2.31
C TRP A 99 -9.68 5.64 2.00
N HIS A 100 -8.96 5.44 0.90
CA HIS A 100 -7.99 6.38 0.37
C HIS A 100 -8.17 6.51 -1.15
N TYR A 101 -7.91 7.69 -1.68
CA TYR A 101 -7.79 7.89 -3.12
C TYR A 101 -6.45 7.34 -3.61
N ILE A 102 -6.45 6.70 -4.76
CA ILE A 102 -5.21 6.30 -5.44
C ILE A 102 -4.65 7.50 -6.20
N MET A 103 -3.36 7.74 -6.04
CA MET A 103 -2.63 8.84 -6.66
C MET A 103 -1.88 8.36 -7.90
N GLU A 104 -1.56 9.29 -8.80
CA GLU A 104 -0.70 8.97 -9.94
C GLU A 104 0.77 8.81 -9.52
N LYS A 105 1.55 8.06 -10.30
CA LYS A 105 2.95 7.70 -9.96
C LYS A 105 3.85 8.92 -9.71
N GLY A 106 3.56 10.07 -10.31
CA GLY A 106 4.36 11.28 -10.21
C GLY A 106 4.21 12.03 -8.88
N GLU A 107 3.09 11.87 -8.19
CA GLU A 107 2.77 12.66 -6.99
C GLU A 107 3.36 12.04 -5.71
N ALA A 108 3.68 10.75 -5.73
CA ALA A 108 4.14 10.00 -4.57
C ALA A 108 5.67 9.90 -4.42
N GLN A 109 6.45 10.59 -5.26
CA GLN A 109 7.92 10.53 -5.26
C GLN A 109 8.61 11.85 -4.86
N ASP A 110 7.90 12.97 -4.82
CA ASP A 110 8.45 14.28 -4.45
C ASP A 110 7.95 14.69 -3.06
N GLY A 111 8.68 14.22 -2.03
CA GLY A 111 8.47 14.57 -0.62
C GLY A 111 9.66 14.16 0.24
#